data_AF-A0A534K354-F1
#
_entry.id   AF-A0A534K354-F1
#
_cell.length_a   1.000
_cell.length_b   1.000
_cell.length_c   1.000
_cell.angle_alpha   90.00
_cell.angle_beta   90.00
_cell.angle_gamma   90.00
#
_symmetry.space_group_name_H-M   'P 1'
#
loop_
_entity.id
_entity.type
_entity.pdbx_description
1 polymer ?
#
loop_
_entity_poly.entity_id
_entity_poly.type
_entity_poly.pdbx_seq_one_letter_code
_entity_poly.pdbx_strand_id
1 'polypeptide(L)'
;MGQLDTVDFLFLSPAQLPTLNQMLGYDVILFATNYAIFSSTFDLTRREIGNRLATYMDLTGHGVVTMMAAYDNSPFYGDLFTMLGRYMDQDYGAFEKTTYGFTPGALGQILDPTHPVMTGVTKISSPFIHSGNYALTAGASLLAKWDDGNSAIGVKEMANGARSVNFGGFSGQGGTDCAQDCYAFLRNSFTWSSHTTIPTNDIVPVLHNFGDNGLYNVDLQMIDDDMGFSWDSGANAPVAIPGLAPTISHNVVPVEIYNQDPTIDTSSIQAYIAANICLRVSGKEWNTVSLGVFMDGAQSGGVRVTRMSGSPNDQTKCAFAKIDLKGAHSFRVDVTFEPLSGATSGSNPYWVIIQPWRDPKTPGHGTVTYGGSFNVGDTAHYAATIDLPTLKQDLLDSGQGARIELEAGASDPGSDDLAFVWRFQDGTSDIVNIHNNLDGSVTQGTEANPQMLGFSEPFFNRAANTGRSPAGTINFSVRDHVSHQFSGSATFVWVVLIVLDDDNSRGYPSEYFHDGSDMEFIVLDLS
;
A
#
# COMPACT_ATOMS: atom_id res chain seq x y z
N MET A 1 32.95 14.09 -13.73
CA MET A 1 34.14 14.87 -13.33
C MET A 1 33.89 15.83 -12.15
N GLY A 2 32.66 16.07 -11.69
CA GLY A 2 32.40 16.89 -10.49
C GLY A 2 32.55 16.15 -9.14
N GLN A 3 33.42 15.13 -9.05
CA GLN A 3 33.61 14.30 -7.83
C GLN A 3 35.10 13.99 -7.55
N LEU A 4 36.02 14.66 -8.24
CA LEU A 4 37.45 14.64 -7.95
C LEU A 4 37.84 16.06 -7.56
N ASP A 5 38.37 16.24 -6.36
CA ASP A 5 38.66 17.59 -5.83
C ASP A 5 39.81 18.26 -6.59
N THR A 6 40.83 17.49 -6.98
CA THR A 6 41.99 17.95 -7.77
C THR A 6 42.52 16.83 -8.69
N VAL A 7 43.00 17.19 -9.88
CA VAL A 7 43.64 16.26 -10.83
C VAL A 7 44.92 16.89 -11.35
N ASP A 8 46.05 16.23 -11.11
CA ASP A 8 47.37 16.65 -11.58
C ASP A 8 47.96 15.65 -12.57
N PHE A 9 48.67 16.15 -13.59
CA PHE A 9 49.40 15.32 -14.54
C PHE A 9 50.88 15.30 -14.20
N LEU A 10 51.38 14.12 -13.85
CA LEU A 10 52.77 13.88 -13.51
C LEU A 10 53.49 13.26 -14.73
N PHE A 11 54.37 14.02 -15.38
CA PHE A 11 55.03 13.57 -16.61
C PHE A 11 56.14 12.55 -16.36
N LEU A 12 56.19 11.49 -17.18
CA LEU A 12 57.22 10.47 -17.11
C LEU A 12 58.37 10.80 -18.08
N SER A 13 59.38 11.51 -17.60
CA SER A 13 60.65 11.67 -18.32
C SER A 13 61.84 11.44 -17.40
N PRO A 14 63.02 11.04 -17.93
CA PRO A 14 64.25 10.92 -17.14
C PRO A 14 64.61 12.18 -16.34
N ALA A 15 64.14 13.36 -16.78
CA ALA A 15 64.41 14.64 -16.13
C ALA A 15 63.31 15.10 -15.14
N GLN A 16 62.13 14.48 -15.13
CA GLN A 16 60.94 14.99 -14.41
C GLN A 16 60.16 13.89 -13.66
N LEU A 17 60.90 12.98 -13.01
CA LEU A 17 60.32 11.83 -12.33
C LEU A 17 59.63 12.24 -11.00
N PRO A 18 58.35 11.91 -10.78
CA PRO A 18 57.60 12.41 -9.61
C PRO A 18 58.18 11.89 -8.30
N THR A 19 58.48 12.78 -7.37
CA THR A 19 59.05 12.42 -6.06
C THR A 19 58.03 11.66 -5.21
N LEU A 20 58.50 10.84 -4.27
CA LEU A 20 57.62 10.15 -3.33
C LEU A 20 56.75 11.14 -2.54
N ASN A 21 57.30 12.28 -2.11
CA ASN A 21 56.53 13.29 -1.38
C ASN A 21 55.38 13.87 -2.21
N GLN A 22 55.54 14.02 -3.53
CA GLN A 22 54.44 14.41 -4.40
C GLN A 22 53.38 13.30 -4.45
N MET A 23 53.79 12.04 -4.62
CA MET A 23 52.86 10.90 -4.64
C MET A 23 52.05 10.75 -3.35
N LEU A 24 52.67 11.00 -2.19
CA LEU A 24 52.00 10.95 -0.88
C LEU A 24 50.92 12.01 -0.69
N GLY A 25 50.83 13.02 -1.56
CA GLY A 25 49.78 14.03 -1.54
C GLY A 25 48.45 13.60 -2.18
N TYR A 26 48.38 12.40 -2.77
CA TYR A 26 47.19 11.93 -3.51
C TYR A 26 46.54 10.73 -2.83
N ASP A 27 45.21 10.65 -2.89
CA ASP A 27 44.42 9.52 -2.39
C ASP A 27 44.43 8.30 -3.32
N VAL A 28 44.74 8.53 -4.60
CA VAL A 28 44.89 7.48 -5.61
C VAL A 28 45.84 7.95 -6.70
N ILE A 29 46.64 7.03 -7.25
CA ILE A 29 47.53 7.31 -8.38
C ILE A 29 47.12 6.46 -9.59
N LEU A 30 46.90 7.12 -10.73
CA LEU A 30 46.72 6.46 -12.02
C LEU A 30 48.07 6.35 -12.75
N PHE A 31 48.49 5.13 -13.08
CA PHE A 31 49.60 4.89 -13.99
C PHE A 31 49.08 4.46 -15.36
N ALA A 32 49.39 5.25 -16.37
CA ALA A 32 49.10 4.96 -17.77
C ALA A 32 50.28 5.42 -18.64
N THR A 33 50.63 4.64 -19.65
CA THR A 33 51.65 5.01 -20.64
C THR A 33 51.25 4.52 -22.02
N ASN A 34 51.50 5.34 -23.03
CA ASN A 34 51.33 4.99 -24.44
C ASN A 34 52.65 5.12 -25.23
N TYR A 35 53.78 5.26 -24.53
CA TYR A 35 55.06 5.61 -25.14
C TYR A 35 56.16 4.63 -24.76
N ALA A 36 56.73 3.93 -25.74
CA ALA A 36 57.95 3.12 -25.60
C ALA A 36 59.18 3.97 -25.90
N ILE A 37 60.25 3.77 -25.13
CA ILE A 37 61.52 4.50 -25.33
C ILE A 37 62.69 3.52 -25.37
N PHE A 38 63.52 3.68 -26.40
CA PHE A 38 64.67 2.83 -26.70
C PHE A 38 65.95 3.31 -25.98
N SER A 39 65.95 3.38 -24.64
CA SER A 39 67.18 3.69 -23.87
C SER A 39 67.21 3.11 -22.45
N SER A 40 68.41 2.73 -21.98
CA SER A 40 68.63 2.20 -20.63
C SER A 40 68.30 3.18 -19.50
N THR A 41 68.35 4.48 -19.78
CA THR A 41 67.93 5.53 -18.83
C THR A 41 66.43 5.43 -18.53
N PHE A 42 65.62 5.04 -19.51
CA PHE A 42 64.18 4.91 -19.31
C PHE A 42 63.80 3.63 -18.54
N ASP A 43 64.59 2.56 -18.63
CA ASP A 43 64.42 1.37 -17.77
C ASP A 43 64.59 1.73 -16.29
N LEU A 44 65.59 2.55 -15.98
CA LEU A 44 65.79 3.09 -14.63
C LEU A 44 64.61 3.97 -14.22
N THR A 45 64.07 4.79 -15.13
CA THR A 45 62.88 5.60 -14.87
C THR A 45 61.66 4.73 -14.54
N ARG A 46 61.35 3.72 -15.36
CA ARG A 46 60.22 2.78 -15.14
C ARG A 46 60.38 2.02 -13.83
N ARG A 47 61.60 1.57 -13.52
CA ARG A 47 61.92 0.88 -12.27
C ARG A 47 61.73 1.78 -11.05
N GLU A 48 62.17 3.03 -11.13
CA GLU A 48 62.03 3.99 -10.05
C GLU A 48 60.55 4.34 -9.80
N ILE A 49 59.73 4.46 -10.86
CA ILE A 49 58.28 4.65 -10.71
C ILE A 49 57.64 3.47 -9.99
N GLY A 50 57.89 2.23 -10.43
CA GLY A 50 57.32 1.06 -9.76
C GLY A 50 57.84 0.88 -8.33
N ASN A 51 59.08 1.30 -8.03
CA ASN A 51 59.57 1.35 -6.64
C ASN A 51 58.82 2.39 -5.79
N ARG A 52 58.54 3.57 -6.35
CA ARG A 52 57.82 4.65 -5.64
C ARG A 52 56.34 4.34 -5.46
N LEU A 53 55.67 3.76 -6.46
CA LEU A 53 54.28 3.31 -6.32
C LEU A 53 54.14 2.23 -5.26
N ALA A 54 55.04 1.25 -5.23
CA ALA A 54 55.07 0.24 -4.16
C ALA A 54 55.25 0.89 -2.78
N THR A 55 56.21 1.81 -2.66
CA THR A 55 56.48 2.53 -1.41
C THR A 55 55.29 3.41 -0.98
N TYR A 56 54.61 4.05 -1.93
CA TYR A 56 53.39 4.83 -1.69
C TYR A 56 52.29 3.93 -1.11
N MET A 57 52.01 2.78 -1.73
CA MET A 57 51.01 1.84 -1.26
C MET A 57 51.37 1.25 0.11
N ASP A 58 52.66 0.95 0.35
CA ASP A 58 53.14 0.47 1.65
C ASP A 58 52.87 1.48 2.77
N LEU A 59 53.15 2.76 2.52
CA LEU A 59 53.10 3.82 3.54
C LEU A 59 51.68 4.35 3.81
N THR A 60 50.81 4.35 2.80
CA THR A 60 49.51 5.04 2.88
C THR A 60 48.33 4.08 3.08
N GLY A 61 48.43 2.84 2.62
CA GLY A 61 47.23 2.01 2.47
C GLY A 61 46.30 2.47 1.34
N HIS A 62 46.71 3.44 0.53
CA HIS A 62 45.96 3.98 -0.60
C HIS A 62 46.23 3.19 -1.87
N GLY A 63 45.46 3.48 -2.92
CA GLY A 63 45.41 2.64 -4.11
C GLY A 63 46.10 3.17 -5.36
N VAL A 64 46.40 2.25 -6.26
CA VAL A 64 46.98 2.53 -7.58
C VAL A 64 46.11 1.92 -8.66
N VAL A 65 45.64 2.75 -9.58
CA VAL A 65 44.95 2.30 -10.79
C VAL A 65 45.97 2.23 -11.93
N THR A 66 45.98 1.12 -12.66
CA THR A 66 46.87 0.87 -13.79
C THR A 66 46.06 0.67 -15.05
N MET A 67 46.58 1.15 -16.18
CA MET A 67 45.98 0.93 -17.50
C MET A 67 46.86 -0.01 -18.35
N MET A 68 46.42 -0.24 -19.59
CA MET A 68 47.21 -0.89 -20.63
C MET A 68 48.64 -0.36 -20.67
N ALA A 69 49.59 -1.24 -21.02
CA ALA A 69 51.04 -1.10 -20.92
C ALA A 69 51.65 -1.39 -19.54
N ALA A 70 50.91 -1.39 -18.42
CA ALA A 70 51.51 -1.62 -17.10
C ALA A 70 52.16 -3.02 -16.96
N TYR A 71 51.50 -4.07 -17.45
CA TYR A 71 51.94 -5.48 -17.35
C TYR A 71 52.26 -6.11 -18.71
N ASP A 72 52.23 -5.30 -19.76
CA ASP A 72 52.20 -5.74 -21.15
C ASP A 72 53.60 -5.79 -21.77
N ASN A 73 54.05 -6.98 -22.12
CA ASN A 73 55.21 -7.21 -22.99
C ASN A 73 54.77 -7.11 -24.45
N SER A 74 55.47 -6.32 -25.25
CA SER A 74 55.28 -6.30 -26.69
C SER A 74 55.77 -7.60 -27.33
N PRO A 75 55.00 -8.21 -28.25
CA PRO A 75 55.46 -9.36 -29.03
C PRO A 75 56.67 -9.02 -29.93
N PHE A 76 56.86 -7.74 -30.24
CA PHE A 76 57.94 -7.27 -31.12
C PHE A 76 59.13 -6.69 -30.35
N TYR A 77 58.87 -6.13 -29.16
CA TYR A 77 59.86 -5.33 -28.44
C TYR A 77 60.11 -5.76 -27.00
N GLY A 78 59.52 -6.86 -26.53
CA GLY A 78 59.68 -7.31 -25.15
C GLY A 78 59.07 -6.33 -24.15
N ASP A 79 59.74 -6.06 -23.04
CA ASP A 79 59.18 -5.31 -21.91
C ASP A 79 59.22 -3.78 -22.08
N LEU A 80 59.47 -3.22 -23.28
CA LEU A 80 59.70 -1.78 -23.47
C LEU A 80 58.59 -0.86 -22.95
N PHE A 81 57.35 -1.34 -22.89
CA PHE A 81 56.19 -0.58 -22.41
C PHE A 81 55.87 -0.86 -20.93
N THR A 82 56.36 -1.98 -20.42
CA THR A 82 55.97 -2.53 -19.12
C THR A 82 56.50 -1.68 -17.97
N MET A 83 55.74 -1.52 -16.90
CA MET A 83 56.30 -0.99 -15.67
C MET A 83 57.37 -1.95 -15.12
N LEU A 84 58.35 -1.43 -14.38
CA LEU A 84 59.42 -2.23 -13.76
C LEU A 84 59.52 -1.89 -12.28
N GLY A 85 60.34 -2.65 -11.52
CA GLY A 85 60.59 -2.38 -10.12
C GLY A 85 59.59 -3.07 -9.20
N ARG A 86 59.62 -2.71 -7.91
CA ARG A 86 58.92 -3.45 -6.85
C ARG A 86 57.45 -3.69 -7.13
N TYR A 87 56.74 -2.70 -7.69
CA TYR A 87 55.32 -2.87 -8.00
C TYR A 87 55.04 -4.13 -8.84
N MET A 88 55.93 -4.43 -9.79
CA MET A 88 55.83 -5.57 -10.69
C MET A 88 56.58 -6.79 -10.18
N ASP A 89 57.75 -6.60 -9.58
CA ASP A 89 58.62 -7.70 -9.14
C ASP A 89 58.13 -8.34 -7.81
N GLN A 90 57.18 -7.69 -7.12
CA GLN A 90 56.62 -8.11 -5.82
C GLN A 90 55.09 -8.10 -5.81
N ASP A 91 54.44 -8.18 -6.98
CA ASP A 91 53.00 -8.40 -7.11
C ASP A 91 52.10 -7.37 -6.42
N TYR A 92 52.41 -6.07 -6.47
CA TYR A 92 51.49 -5.05 -5.94
C TYR A 92 50.21 -4.93 -6.79
N GLY A 93 50.32 -5.32 -8.06
CA GLY A 93 49.26 -5.34 -9.05
C GLY A 93 48.43 -6.62 -9.06
N ALA A 94 47.27 -6.59 -9.72
CA ALA A 94 46.40 -7.74 -9.87
C ALA A 94 46.93 -8.81 -10.86
N PHE A 95 47.85 -8.44 -11.74
CA PHE A 95 48.27 -9.27 -12.86
C PHE A 95 49.77 -9.50 -12.92
N GLU A 96 50.13 -10.66 -13.47
CA GLU A 96 51.49 -11.01 -13.89
C GLU A 96 51.78 -10.43 -15.28
N LYS A 97 53.07 -10.26 -15.61
CA LYS A 97 53.46 -9.81 -16.95
C LYS A 97 53.04 -10.82 -18.02
N THR A 98 52.44 -10.34 -19.12
CA THR A 98 52.11 -11.19 -20.28
C THR A 98 52.36 -10.45 -21.59
N THR A 99 52.42 -11.20 -22.68
CA THR A 99 52.47 -10.59 -24.03
C THR A 99 51.07 -10.16 -24.46
N TYR A 100 50.89 -8.89 -24.83
CA TYR A 100 49.59 -8.37 -25.28
C TYR A 100 49.30 -8.66 -26.75
N GLY A 101 48.02 -8.60 -27.13
CA GLY A 101 47.55 -8.74 -28.51
C GLY A 101 47.35 -7.37 -29.18
N PHE A 102 47.87 -7.19 -30.41
CA PHE A 102 47.59 -6.01 -31.23
C PHE A 102 46.21 -6.11 -31.91
N THR A 103 45.15 -6.18 -31.11
CA THR A 103 43.77 -6.27 -31.57
C THR A 103 42.88 -5.34 -30.75
N PRO A 104 41.82 -4.75 -31.35
CA PRO A 104 40.75 -4.13 -30.60
C PRO A 104 40.02 -5.17 -29.74
N GLY A 105 39.40 -4.73 -28.64
CA GLY A 105 38.63 -5.61 -27.75
C GLY A 105 37.42 -4.89 -27.17
N ALA A 106 36.35 -5.63 -26.96
CA ALA A 106 35.16 -5.15 -26.23
C ALA A 106 35.01 -5.92 -24.92
N LEU A 107 34.42 -5.28 -23.91
CA LEU A 107 34.11 -5.95 -22.65
C LEU A 107 33.19 -7.15 -22.95
N GLY A 108 33.69 -8.35 -22.65
CA GLY A 108 33.01 -9.61 -22.87
C GLY A 108 32.31 -10.06 -21.59
N GLN A 109 32.90 -11.06 -20.94
CA GLN A 109 32.32 -11.66 -19.74
C GLN A 109 32.62 -10.83 -18.49
N ILE A 110 31.58 -10.36 -17.80
CA ILE A 110 31.69 -9.83 -16.43
C ILE A 110 31.59 -11.01 -15.46
N LEU A 111 32.62 -11.20 -14.63
CA LEU A 111 32.75 -12.33 -13.71
C LEU A 111 32.22 -11.99 -12.32
N ASP A 112 32.41 -10.75 -11.88
CA ASP A 112 31.86 -10.23 -10.62
C ASP A 112 31.18 -8.88 -10.85
N PRO A 113 29.87 -8.89 -11.21
CA PRO A 113 29.11 -7.67 -11.42
C PRO A 113 28.78 -6.93 -10.11
N THR A 114 28.96 -7.57 -8.95
CA THR A 114 28.62 -7.01 -7.64
C THR A 114 29.77 -6.24 -7.00
N HIS A 115 30.99 -6.42 -7.52
CA HIS A 115 32.15 -5.69 -7.04
C HIS A 115 31.95 -4.17 -7.21
N PRO A 116 32.32 -3.32 -6.22
CA PRO A 116 32.12 -1.87 -6.30
C PRO A 116 32.65 -1.22 -7.58
N VAL A 117 33.82 -1.68 -8.04
CA VAL A 117 34.47 -1.25 -9.30
C VAL A 117 33.56 -1.45 -10.53
N MET A 118 32.69 -2.47 -10.53
CA MET A 118 31.81 -2.83 -11.65
C MET A 118 30.41 -2.20 -11.58
N THR A 119 30.12 -1.38 -10.57
CA THR A 119 28.79 -0.75 -10.40
C THR A 119 28.43 0.10 -11.63
N GLY A 120 27.38 -0.30 -12.36
CA GLY A 120 26.94 0.39 -13.57
C GLY A 120 27.87 0.20 -14.78
N VAL A 121 28.82 -0.74 -14.72
CA VAL A 121 29.75 -1.06 -15.81
C VAL A 121 29.23 -2.28 -16.58
N THR A 122 28.75 -2.04 -17.78
CA THR A 122 28.20 -3.06 -18.69
C THR A 122 28.87 -3.06 -20.06
N LYS A 123 29.46 -1.94 -20.48
CA LYS A 123 30.08 -1.76 -21.79
C LYS A 123 31.34 -0.89 -21.68
N ILE A 124 32.46 -1.46 -22.09
CA ILE A 124 33.73 -0.77 -22.29
C ILE A 124 34.36 -1.34 -23.56
N SER A 125 35.08 -0.52 -24.31
CA SER A 125 35.85 -0.97 -25.48
C SER A 125 37.27 -0.44 -25.43
N SER A 126 38.19 -1.18 -26.04
CA SER A 126 39.51 -0.70 -26.38
C SER A 126 39.71 -0.73 -27.90
N PRO A 127 39.87 0.43 -28.56
CA PRO A 127 39.77 0.54 -30.01
C PRO A 127 41.00 0.03 -30.77
N PHE A 128 42.16 -0.09 -30.14
CA PHE A 128 43.42 -0.39 -30.83
C PHE A 128 44.11 -1.64 -30.31
N ILE A 129 44.24 -1.74 -28.98
CA ILE A 129 45.06 -2.75 -28.31
C ILE A 129 44.44 -2.99 -26.95
N HIS A 130 44.19 -4.26 -26.62
CA HIS A 130 43.92 -4.67 -25.25
C HIS A 130 45.00 -5.62 -24.75
N SER A 131 45.13 -5.69 -23.44
CA SER A 131 46.07 -6.57 -22.77
C SER A 131 45.79 -8.05 -23.03
N GLY A 132 46.84 -8.87 -22.90
CA GLY A 132 46.78 -10.31 -23.13
C GLY A 132 46.13 -11.08 -21.98
N ASN A 133 46.11 -12.41 -22.10
CA ASN A 133 45.61 -13.32 -21.05
C ASN A 133 46.54 -13.30 -19.82
N TYR A 134 46.38 -12.31 -18.95
CA TYR A 134 47.15 -12.21 -17.71
C TYR A 134 46.80 -13.33 -16.75
N ALA A 135 47.84 -13.93 -16.16
CA ALA A 135 47.69 -14.67 -14.92
C ALA A 135 47.48 -13.66 -13.76
N LEU A 136 46.67 -14.05 -12.77
CA LEU A 136 46.47 -13.27 -11.56
C LEU A 136 47.67 -13.45 -10.62
N THR A 137 48.09 -12.37 -9.96
CA THR A 137 49.02 -12.50 -8.83
C THR A 137 48.31 -13.07 -7.61
N ALA A 138 49.07 -13.54 -6.61
CA ALA A 138 48.49 -14.10 -5.39
C ALA A 138 47.60 -13.08 -4.66
N GLY A 139 46.34 -13.44 -4.38
CA GLY A 139 45.36 -12.59 -3.69
C GLY A 139 44.62 -11.60 -4.59
N ALA A 140 44.82 -11.64 -5.91
CA ALA A 140 44.08 -10.85 -6.87
C ALA A 140 42.80 -11.55 -7.37
N SER A 141 41.84 -10.75 -7.84
CA SER A 141 40.57 -11.19 -8.41
C SER A 141 40.38 -10.64 -9.81
N LEU A 142 39.89 -11.46 -10.73
CA LEU A 142 39.50 -11.04 -12.08
C LEU A 142 38.01 -10.66 -12.07
N LEU A 143 37.71 -9.40 -12.42
CA LEU A 143 36.34 -8.88 -12.45
C LEU A 143 35.67 -9.03 -13.82
N ALA A 144 36.45 -8.96 -14.90
CA ALA A 144 35.92 -9.08 -16.25
C ALA A 144 36.97 -9.53 -17.28
N LYS A 145 36.48 -10.05 -18.40
CA LYS A 145 37.24 -10.48 -19.58
C LYS A 145 36.84 -9.67 -20.81
N TRP A 146 37.76 -9.59 -21.76
CA TRP A 146 37.48 -9.15 -23.12
C TRP A 146 36.60 -10.19 -23.84
N ASP A 147 36.01 -9.79 -24.96
CA ASP A 147 35.16 -10.60 -25.83
C ASP A 147 35.91 -11.77 -26.49
N ASP A 148 37.22 -11.67 -26.62
CA ASP A 148 38.12 -12.76 -27.03
C ASP A 148 38.51 -13.72 -25.90
N GLY A 149 38.04 -13.46 -24.67
CA GLY A 149 38.28 -14.29 -23.48
C GLY A 149 39.53 -13.92 -22.68
N ASN A 150 40.32 -12.92 -23.10
CA ASN A 150 41.48 -12.43 -22.36
C ASN A 150 41.08 -11.63 -21.11
N SER A 151 41.99 -11.53 -20.14
CA SER A 151 41.77 -10.76 -18.90
C SER A 151 41.63 -9.26 -19.18
N ALA A 152 40.54 -8.63 -18.70
CA ALA A 152 40.27 -7.21 -18.93
C ALA A 152 40.45 -6.35 -17.68
N ILE A 153 39.80 -6.74 -16.59
CA ILE A 153 39.76 -5.95 -15.35
C ILE A 153 40.11 -6.85 -14.19
N GLY A 154 41.15 -6.47 -13.44
CA GLY A 154 41.59 -7.19 -12.24
C GLY A 154 41.77 -6.23 -11.07
N VAL A 155 41.54 -6.74 -9.87
CA VAL A 155 41.71 -5.99 -8.63
C VAL A 155 42.51 -6.78 -7.61
N LYS A 156 43.14 -6.09 -6.68
CA LYS A 156 43.84 -6.69 -5.55
C LYS A 156 43.76 -5.79 -4.32
N GLU A 157 43.55 -6.40 -3.16
CA GLU A 157 43.69 -5.74 -1.87
C GLU A 157 44.87 -6.37 -1.12
N MET A 158 45.79 -5.55 -0.64
CA MET A 158 46.97 -5.95 0.09
C MET A 158 46.70 -6.02 1.59
N ALA A 159 47.58 -6.69 2.33
CA ALA A 159 47.39 -6.90 3.77
C ALA A 159 47.32 -5.61 4.60
N ASN A 160 47.89 -4.51 4.11
CA ASN A 160 47.82 -3.19 4.74
C ASN A 160 46.59 -2.35 4.27
N GLY A 161 45.67 -2.95 3.52
CA GLY A 161 44.48 -2.29 2.98
C GLY A 161 44.70 -1.54 1.66
N ALA A 162 45.94 -1.44 1.16
CA ALA A 162 46.18 -0.81 -0.14
C ALA A 162 45.58 -1.61 -1.29
N ARG A 163 45.02 -0.90 -2.27
CA ARG A 163 44.19 -1.50 -3.34
C ARG A 163 44.73 -1.18 -4.73
N SER A 164 44.86 -2.19 -5.59
CA SER A 164 45.15 -1.96 -7.00
C SER A 164 44.01 -2.37 -7.91
N VAL A 165 43.79 -1.58 -8.95
CA VAL A 165 42.88 -1.89 -10.06
C VAL A 165 43.69 -1.84 -11.34
N ASN A 166 43.54 -2.82 -12.21
CA ASN A 166 44.08 -2.77 -13.57
C ASN A 166 42.96 -2.83 -14.60
N PHE A 167 43.06 -1.98 -15.61
CA PHE A 167 42.26 -2.02 -16.82
C PHE A 167 43.15 -2.22 -18.03
N GLY A 168 43.07 -3.40 -18.66
CA GLY A 168 43.91 -3.76 -19.80
C GLY A 168 43.56 -3.07 -21.12
N GLY A 169 42.76 -2.00 -21.12
CA GLY A 169 42.32 -1.33 -22.34
C GLY A 169 43.10 -0.06 -22.60
N PHE A 170 43.50 0.14 -23.86
CA PHE A 170 43.92 1.45 -24.35
C PHE A 170 42.70 2.37 -24.50
N SER A 171 42.74 3.58 -23.94
CA SER A 171 41.73 4.61 -24.22
C SER A 171 42.15 5.39 -25.48
N GLY A 172 41.32 5.37 -26.52
CA GLY A 172 41.61 6.04 -27.79
C GLY A 172 41.76 7.57 -27.67
N GLN A 173 42.36 8.20 -28.70
CA GLN A 173 42.38 9.65 -28.84
C GLN A 173 41.03 10.15 -29.36
N GLY A 174 40.07 10.35 -28.45
CA GLY A 174 38.77 10.92 -28.79
C GLY A 174 37.71 10.58 -27.74
N GLY A 175 36.84 11.55 -27.44
CA GLY A 175 35.79 11.41 -26.42
C GLY A 175 34.78 10.28 -26.68
N THR A 176 34.74 9.69 -27.88
CA THR A 176 33.83 8.60 -28.26
C THR A 176 34.26 7.22 -27.76
N ASP A 177 35.54 7.00 -27.50
CA ASP A 177 36.05 5.66 -27.16
C ASP A 177 35.99 5.37 -25.65
N CYS A 178 35.89 6.42 -24.84
CA CYS A 178 35.57 6.37 -23.40
C CYS A 178 34.11 6.84 -23.12
N ALA A 179 33.25 6.93 -24.15
CA ALA A 179 31.85 7.40 -24.04
C ALA A 179 30.85 6.37 -23.48
N GLN A 180 31.28 5.13 -23.24
CA GLN A 180 30.46 4.10 -22.61
C GLN A 180 30.62 4.16 -21.08
N ASP A 181 30.67 3.02 -20.40
CA ASP A 181 30.73 2.98 -18.94
C ASP A 181 32.16 3.21 -18.40
N CYS A 182 33.10 3.61 -19.25
CA CYS A 182 34.49 3.94 -18.92
C CYS A 182 34.57 5.01 -17.82
N TYR A 183 33.71 6.03 -17.85
CA TYR A 183 33.64 7.05 -16.80
C TYR A 183 33.15 6.47 -15.46
N ALA A 184 32.13 5.61 -15.49
CA ALA A 184 31.64 4.92 -14.30
C ALA A 184 32.71 3.99 -13.73
N PHE A 185 33.38 3.22 -14.59
CA PHE A 185 34.47 2.33 -14.22
C PHE A 185 35.64 3.08 -13.59
N LEU A 186 36.16 4.14 -14.21
CA LEU A 186 37.27 4.91 -13.65
C LEU A 186 36.88 5.58 -12.33
N ARG A 187 35.67 6.15 -12.25
CA ARG A 187 35.12 6.69 -10.99
C ARG A 187 35.12 5.62 -9.89
N ASN A 188 34.51 4.47 -10.15
CA ASN A 188 34.42 3.40 -9.17
C ASN A 188 35.81 2.85 -8.80
N SER A 189 36.73 2.78 -9.76
CA SER A 189 38.12 2.36 -9.54
C SER A 189 38.83 3.31 -8.59
N PHE A 190 38.74 4.62 -8.82
CA PHE A 190 39.34 5.61 -7.94
C PHE A 190 38.74 5.56 -6.54
N THR A 191 37.41 5.59 -6.42
CA THR A 191 36.68 5.51 -5.15
C THR A 191 37.04 4.27 -4.35
N TRP A 192 37.03 3.09 -4.99
CA TRP A 192 37.35 1.85 -4.31
C TRP A 192 38.83 1.82 -3.88
N SER A 193 39.74 2.28 -4.74
CA SER A 193 41.18 2.36 -4.46
C SER A 193 41.54 3.38 -3.37
N SER A 194 40.83 4.50 -3.26
CA SER A 194 41.06 5.53 -2.25
C SER A 194 40.33 5.30 -0.93
N HIS A 195 39.53 4.23 -0.82
CA HIS A 195 38.62 3.97 0.32
C HIS A 195 37.58 5.06 0.57
N THR A 196 37.30 5.91 -0.42
CA THR A 196 36.28 6.94 -0.27
C THR A 196 34.91 6.36 -0.59
N THR A 197 33.87 6.85 0.07
CA THR A 197 32.48 6.54 -0.28
C THR A 197 31.93 7.68 -1.11
N ILE A 198 31.21 7.35 -2.20
CA ILE A 198 30.49 8.36 -2.95
C ILE A 198 29.09 8.47 -2.35
N PRO A 199 28.60 9.67 -1.98
CA PRO A 199 27.19 9.85 -1.67
C PRO A 199 26.38 9.33 -2.86
N THR A 200 25.50 8.37 -2.64
CA THR A 200 24.56 7.96 -3.69
C THR A 200 23.50 9.04 -3.80
N ASN A 201 23.14 9.42 -5.03
CA ASN A 201 22.08 10.41 -5.32
C ASN A 201 20.67 9.83 -5.05
N ASP A 202 20.54 8.83 -4.19
CA ASP A 202 19.27 8.16 -3.94
C ASP A 202 18.48 9.01 -2.95
N ILE A 203 17.67 9.93 -3.49
CA ILE A 203 16.63 10.61 -2.72
C ILE A 203 15.68 9.51 -2.22
N VAL A 204 15.56 9.37 -0.90
CA VAL A 204 14.62 8.43 -0.29
C VAL A 204 13.21 8.75 -0.79
N PRO A 205 12.43 7.76 -1.26
CA PRO A 205 11.05 8.01 -1.66
C PRO A 205 10.26 8.68 -0.54
N VAL A 206 9.64 9.82 -0.84
CA VAL A 206 8.67 10.46 0.05
C VAL A 206 7.29 9.92 -0.31
N LEU A 207 6.65 9.28 0.67
CA LEU A 207 5.29 8.75 0.52
C LEU A 207 4.30 9.73 1.15
N HIS A 208 3.19 9.99 0.46
CA HIS A 208 2.08 10.79 0.96
C HIS A 208 0.77 10.08 0.64
N ASN A 209 -0.12 10.00 1.63
CA ASN A 209 -1.48 9.50 1.44
C ASN A 209 -2.41 10.70 1.27
N PHE A 210 -3.05 10.79 0.12
CA PHE A 210 -4.12 11.74 -0.11
C PHE A 210 -5.40 11.18 0.49
N GLY A 211 -6.13 12.00 1.23
CA GLY A 211 -7.38 11.59 1.90
C GLY A 211 -8.61 11.75 1.02
N ASP A 212 -8.46 12.44 -0.10
CA ASP A 212 -9.54 13.03 -0.88
C ASP A 212 -9.05 13.17 -2.34
N ASN A 213 -9.98 13.35 -3.26
CA ASN A 213 -9.74 13.61 -4.65
C ASN A 213 -9.28 15.06 -4.92
N GLY A 214 -8.86 15.30 -6.15
CA GLY A 214 -8.61 16.64 -6.66
C GLY A 214 -7.19 16.86 -7.17
N LEU A 215 -6.93 18.11 -7.54
CA LEU A 215 -5.65 18.53 -8.10
C LEU A 215 -4.74 19.11 -7.00
N TYR A 216 -3.68 18.38 -6.71
CA TYR A 216 -2.65 18.72 -5.74
C TYR A 216 -1.42 19.28 -6.43
N ASN A 217 -0.77 20.24 -5.78
CA ASN A 217 0.52 20.75 -6.21
C ASN A 217 1.58 20.25 -5.23
N VAL A 218 2.40 19.30 -5.66
CA VAL A 218 3.57 18.85 -4.90
C VAL A 218 4.73 19.77 -5.25
N ASP A 219 5.16 20.59 -4.29
CA ASP A 219 6.28 21.51 -4.46
C ASP A 219 7.59 20.84 -4.00
N LEU A 220 8.42 20.47 -4.97
CA LEU A 220 9.75 19.95 -4.71
C LEU A 220 10.71 21.13 -4.59
N GLN A 221 11.23 21.37 -3.38
CA GLN A 221 12.19 22.42 -3.09
C GLN A 221 13.59 21.84 -2.87
N MET A 222 14.60 22.50 -3.43
CA MET A 222 16.01 22.20 -3.27
C MET A 222 16.75 23.47 -2.88
N ILE A 223 17.67 23.31 -1.93
CA ILE A 223 18.57 24.35 -1.44
C ILE A 223 20.00 23.87 -1.61
N ASP A 224 20.90 24.81 -1.88
CA ASP A 224 22.33 24.57 -2.01
C ASP A 224 23.11 25.55 -1.11
N ASP A 225 24.35 25.23 -0.76
CA ASP A 225 25.16 26.07 0.13
C ASP A 225 25.60 27.38 -0.53
N ASP A 226 25.63 27.43 -1.86
CA ASP A 226 25.82 28.66 -2.65
C ASP A 226 24.54 29.49 -2.83
N MET A 227 23.38 28.96 -2.45
CA MET A 227 22.08 29.65 -2.50
C MET A 227 21.77 30.47 -1.24
N GLY A 228 22.79 30.80 -0.44
CA GLY A 228 22.64 31.62 0.77
C GLY A 228 22.10 30.86 1.99
N PHE A 229 22.18 29.53 1.99
CA PHE A 229 21.84 28.67 3.11
C PHE A 229 23.09 28.00 3.71
N SER A 230 23.05 27.77 5.02
CA SER A 230 23.99 26.93 5.77
C SER A 230 23.21 25.85 6.52
N TRP A 231 23.86 24.79 6.99
CA TRP A 231 23.21 23.74 7.79
C TRP A 231 23.44 23.94 9.28
N ASP A 232 22.37 24.04 10.08
CA ASP A 232 22.44 23.96 11.53
C ASP A 232 22.32 22.49 11.95
N SER A 233 23.46 21.91 12.32
CA SER A 233 23.52 20.51 12.79
C SER A 233 22.80 20.27 14.12
N GLY A 234 22.64 21.30 14.95
CA GLY A 234 21.95 21.18 16.24
C GLY A 234 20.43 21.16 16.09
N ALA A 235 19.90 21.98 15.18
CA ALA A 235 18.48 22.00 14.83
C ALA A 235 18.09 20.98 13.74
N ASN A 236 19.09 20.40 13.06
CA ASN A 236 18.92 19.56 11.88
C ASN A 236 18.07 20.24 10.79
N ALA A 237 18.40 21.50 10.49
CA ALA A 237 17.63 22.34 9.60
C ALA A 237 18.52 23.34 8.84
N PRO A 238 18.11 23.80 7.64
CA PRO A 238 18.81 24.85 6.94
C PRO A 238 18.57 26.22 7.58
N VAL A 239 19.59 27.08 7.58
CA VAL A 239 19.58 28.43 8.13
C VAL A 239 20.12 29.41 7.11
N ALA A 240 19.36 30.48 6.85
CA ALA A 240 19.78 31.56 5.97
C ALA A 240 21.04 32.25 6.49
N ILE A 241 22.03 32.44 5.62
CA ILE A 241 23.30 33.08 5.95
C ILE A 241 23.09 34.61 6.01
N PRO A 242 23.40 35.29 7.13
CA PRO A 242 23.25 36.73 7.23
C PRO A 242 24.07 37.48 6.15
N GLY A 243 23.40 38.37 5.41
CA GLY A 243 24.04 39.19 4.37
C GLY A 243 24.07 38.56 2.98
N LEU A 244 23.62 37.30 2.83
CA LEU A 244 23.34 36.68 1.53
C LEU A 244 21.83 36.63 1.30
N ALA A 245 21.41 36.79 0.04
CA ALA A 245 20.02 36.63 -0.35
C ALA A 245 19.72 35.14 -0.54
N PRO A 246 18.84 34.52 0.28
CA PRO A 246 18.53 33.11 0.12
C PRO A 246 17.70 32.88 -1.15
N THR A 247 18.08 31.89 -1.94
CA THR A 247 17.31 31.45 -3.11
C THR A 247 16.95 29.99 -2.99
N ILE A 248 15.76 29.59 -3.46
CA ILE A 248 15.31 28.19 -3.44
C ILE A 248 15.00 27.80 -4.87
N SER A 249 15.58 26.69 -5.34
CA SER A 249 15.14 26.06 -6.57
C SER A 249 13.92 25.24 -6.25
N HIS A 250 12.82 25.44 -6.98
CA HIS A 250 11.63 24.65 -6.75
C HIS A 250 10.92 24.28 -8.05
N ASN A 251 10.22 23.15 -8.02
CA ASN A 251 9.41 22.68 -9.12
C ASN A 251 8.09 22.15 -8.59
N VAL A 252 7.00 22.66 -9.16
CA VAL A 252 5.64 22.24 -8.78
C VAL A 252 5.18 21.16 -9.74
N VAL A 253 4.87 19.99 -9.19
CA VAL A 253 4.32 18.87 -9.94
C VAL A 253 2.84 18.74 -9.59
N PRO A 254 1.93 18.94 -10.56
CA PRO A 254 0.52 18.64 -10.35
C PRO A 254 0.34 17.12 -10.21
N VAL A 255 -0.37 16.71 -9.16
CA VAL A 255 -0.79 15.34 -8.91
C VAL A 255 -2.31 15.34 -8.88
N GLU A 256 -2.92 14.62 -9.80
CA GLU A 256 -4.36 14.42 -9.84
C GLU A 256 -4.70 13.14 -9.08
N ILE A 257 -5.59 13.26 -8.09
CA ILE A 257 -6.15 12.13 -7.35
C ILE A 257 -7.62 12.03 -7.76
N TYR A 258 -8.03 10.87 -8.24
CA TYR A 258 -9.40 10.64 -8.69
C TYR A 258 -10.29 10.22 -7.53
N ASN A 259 -11.56 10.64 -7.58
CA ASN A 259 -12.57 10.15 -6.66
C ASN A 259 -12.75 8.64 -6.81
N GLN A 260 -13.18 7.99 -5.74
CA GLN A 260 -13.66 6.62 -5.77
C GLN A 260 -15.08 6.62 -5.23
N ASP A 261 -16.02 6.01 -5.97
CA ASP A 261 -17.40 5.95 -5.53
C ASP A 261 -17.51 5.20 -4.19
N PRO A 262 -18.45 5.61 -3.30
CA PRO A 262 -18.80 4.83 -2.14
C PRO A 262 -19.32 3.45 -2.57
N THR A 263 -19.26 2.47 -1.68
CA THR A 263 -19.75 1.11 -1.94
C THR A 263 -20.75 0.68 -0.88
N ILE A 264 -21.93 0.26 -1.30
CA ILE A 264 -22.94 -0.39 -0.45
C ILE A 264 -22.52 -1.83 -0.19
N ASP A 265 -22.41 -2.22 1.08
CA ASP A 265 -22.26 -3.62 1.45
C ASP A 265 -23.61 -4.34 1.31
N THR A 266 -23.87 -4.89 0.12
CA THR A 266 -25.12 -5.62 -0.18
C THR A 266 -25.38 -6.80 0.77
N SER A 267 -24.34 -7.37 1.38
CA SER A 267 -24.46 -8.46 2.35
C SER A 267 -24.97 -7.99 3.71
N SER A 268 -24.79 -6.70 4.03
CA SER A 268 -25.26 -6.08 5.27
C SER A 268 -26.73 -5.69 5.26
N ILE A 269 -27.36 -5.66 4.07
CA ILE A 269 -28.73 -5.17 3.90
C ILE A 269 -29.72 -6.07 4.62
N GLN A 270 -30.50 -5.51 5.53
CA GLN A 270 -31.59 -6.18 6.22
C GLN A 270 -32.89 -5.41 6.02
N ALA A 271 -34.00 -6.14 5.86
CA ALA A 271 -35.33 -5.57 5.88
C ALA A 271 -36.26 -6.52 6.64
N TYR A 272 -36.82 -6.07 7.75
CA TYR A 272 -37.56 -6.95 8.65
C TYR A 272 -38.65 -6.23 9.44
N ILE A 273 -39.65 -6.99 9.89
CA ILE A 273 -40.57 -6.54 10.94
C ILE A 273 -40.00 -6.97 12.28
N ALA A 274 -39.71 -6.00 13.15
CA ALA A 274 -39.34 -6.25 14.53
C ALA A 274 -40.59 -6.63 15.34
N ALA A 275 -40.66 -7.85 15.87
CA ALA A 275 -41.83 -8.36 16.58
C ALA A 275 -41.50 -8.97 17.94
N ASN A 276 -42.41 -8.81 18.89
CA ASN A 276 -42.48 -9.57 20.13
C ASN A 276 -43.35 -10.80 19.93
N ILE A 277 -42.79 -11.97 20.20
CA ILE A 277 -43.52 -13.24 20.18
C ILE A 277 -43.69 -13.72 21.61
N CYS A 278 -44.93 -13.64 22.08
CA CYS A 278 -45.31 -13.88 23.46
C CYS A 278 -46.11 -15.17 23.61
N LEU A 279 -45.82 -15.92 24.68
CA LEU A 279 -46.61 -17.06 25.12
C LEU A 279 -47.34 -16.68 26.41
N ARG A 280 -48.67 -16.77 26.37
CA ARG A 280 -49.53 -16.65 27.56
C ARG A 280 -50.19 -18.00 27.83
N VAL A 281 -50.14 -18.47 29.06
CA VAL A 281 -50.73 -19.75 29.48
C VAL A 281 -51.64 -19.54 30.67
N SER A 282 -52.86 -20.08 30.59
CA SER A 282 -53.82 -20.09 31.69
C SER A 282 -54.15 -21.52 32.12
N GLY A 283 -55.11 -21.67 33.03
CA GLY A 283 -55.57 -22.98 33.49
C GLY A 283 -54.72 -23.54 34.63
N LYS A 284 -54.54 -24.87 34.64
CA LYS A 284 -53.98 -25.63 35.78
C LYS A 284 -52.53 -25.23 36.09
N GLU A 285 -52.26 -24.92 37.36
CA GLU A 285 -50.93 -24.53 37.84
C GLU A 285 -49.91 -25.66 37.70
N TRP A 286 -48.64 -25.25 37.59
CA TRP A 286 -47.41 -26.04 37.53
C TRP A 286 -47.18 -26.85 36.25
N ASN A 287 -48.14 -26.81 35.33
CA ASN A 287 -47.91 -27.28 33.97
C ASN A 287 -47.07 -26.28 33.18
N THR A 288 -46.24 -26.77 32.28
CA THR A 288 -45.34 -25.96 31.47
C THR A 288 -45.71 -26.03 30.00
N VAL A 289 -45.71 -24.89 29.33
CA VAL A 289 -45.83 -24.80 27.87
C VAL A 289 -44.56 -24.14 27.33
N SER A 290 -44.00 -24.71 26.27
CA SER A 290 -42.89 -24.12 25.53
C SER A 290 -43.35 -23.75 24.13
N LEU A 291 -42.87 -22.61 23.63
CA LEU A 291 -43.09 -22.09 22.29
C LEU A 291 -41.75 -22.05 21.57
N GLY A 292 -41.66 -22.63 20.37
CA GLY A 292 -40.58 -22.45 19.41
C GLY A 292 -41.09 -21.72 18.17
N VAL A 293 -40.30 -20.78 17.66
CA VAL A 293 -40.61 -20.00 16.45
C VAL A 293 -39.64 -20.43 15.37
N PHE A 294 -40.15 -20.71 14.18
CA PHE A 294 -39.37 -21.22 13.06
C PHE A 294 -39.55 -20.35 11.82
N MET A 295 -38.44 -20.08 11.15
CA MET A 295 -38.36 -19.48 9.82
C MET A 295 -37.60 -20.47 8.94
N ASP A 296 -38.21 -20.94 7.86
CA ASP A 296 -37.62 -21.91 6.91
C ASP A 296 -37.07 -23.17 7.59
N GLY A 297 -37.79 -23.63 8.61
CA GLY A 297 -37.46 -24.82 9.40
C GLY A 297 -36.34 -24.60 10.42
N ALA A 298 -35.68 -23.44 10.46
CA ALA A 298 -34.72 -23.07 11.48
C ALA A 298 -35.41 -22.36 12.65
N GLN A 299 -35.11 -22.79 13.89
CA GLN A 299 -35.68 -22.14 15.07
C GLN A 299 -35.02 -20.78 15.31
N SER A 300 -35.78 -19.69 15.20
CA SER A 300 -35.32 -18.31 15.41
C SER A 300 -35.44 -17.84 16.87
N GLY A 301 -36.28 -18.52 17.67
CA GLY A 301 -36.47 -18.17 19.08
C GLY A 301 -37.49 -19.04 19.79
N GLY A 302 -37.79 -18.69 21.04
CA GLY A 302 -38.78 -19.39 21.84
C GLY A 302 -38.87 -18.91 23.28
N VAL A 303 -39.97 -19.27 23.94
CA VAL A 303 -40.22 -18.95 25.35
C VAL A 303 -40.85 -20.12 26.06
N ARG A 304 -40.63 -20.22 27.37
CA ARG A 304 -41.17 -21.29 28.22
C ARG A 304 -41.88 -20.72 29.43
N VAL A 305 -43.17 -21.02 29.55
CA VAL A 305 -44.05 -20.54 30.62
C VAL A 305 -44.50 -21.72 31.46
N THR A 306 -44.08 -21.74 32.73
CA THR A 306 -44.66 -22.61 33.75
C THR A 306 -45.76 -21.83 34.45
N ARG A 307 -46.99 -22.34 34.40
CA ARG A 307 -48.14 -21.70 35.03
C ARG A 307 -47.95 -21.67 36.54
N MET A 308 -48.04 -20.49 37.16
CA MET A 308 -48.00 -20.31 38.63
C MET A 308 -49.35 -19.77 39.12
N SER A 309 -49.56 -19.67 40.43
CA SER A 309 -50.74 -18.96 40.94
C SER A 309 -50.75 -17.48 40.56
N GLY A 310 -51.93 -16.88 40.40
CA GLY A 310 -52.11 -15.48 39.99
C GLY A 310 -52.50 -15.29 38.52
N SER A 311 -52.44 -14.04 38.05
CA SER A 311 -52.86 -13.61 36.70
C SER A 311 -52.04 -14.27 35.59
N PRO A 312 -52.66 -14.89 34.57
CA PRO A 312 -51.96 -15.37 33.39
C PRO A 312 -51.26 -14.26 32.59
N ASN A 313 -51.80 -13.04 32.59
CA ASN A 313 -51.22 -11.92 31.85
C ASN A 313 -49.84 -11.56 32.41
N ASP A 314 -49.72 -11.53 33.74
CA ASP A 314 -48.49 -11.19 34.47
C ASP A 314 -47.41 -12.28 34.34
N GLN A 315 -47.80 -13.47 33.87
CA GLN A 315 -46.92 -14.62 33.64
C GLN A 315 -46.54 -14.79 32.16
N THR A 316 -47.04 -13.93 31.27
CA THR A 316 -46.72 -13.95 29.84
C THR A 316 -45.22 -13.73 29.65
N LYS A 317 -44.59 -14.53 28.78
CA LYS A 317 -43.19 -14.34 28.41
C LYS A 317 -43.07 -14.08 26.92
N CYS A 318 -42.18 -13.18 26.54
CA CYS A 318 -41.95 -12.80 25.16
C CYS A 318 -40.48 -13.00 24.76
N ALA A 319 -40.26 -13.26 23.47
CA ALA A 319 -38.96 -13.21 22.82
C ALA A 319 -39.04 -12.25 21.63
N PHE A 320 -37.93 -11.57 21.34
CA PHE A 320 -37.79 -10.74 20.15
C PHE A 320 -37.53 -11.62 18.93
N ALA A 321 -38.12 -11.27 17.79
CA ALA A 321 -37.85 -11.88 16.51
C ALA A 321 -37.81 -10.83 15.39
N LYS A 322 -36.88 -11.03 14.44
CA LYS A 322 -36.87 -10.33 13.15
C LYS A 322 -37.63 -11.20 12.16
N ILE A 323 -38.75 -10.72 11.66
CA ILE A 323 -39.51 -11.37 10.59
C ILE A 323 -38.95 -10.84 9.27
N ASP A 324 -38.12 -11.65 8.60
CA ASP A 324 -37.42 -11.25 7.38
C ASP A 324 -38.40 -11.01 6.22
N LEU A 325 -38.14 -9.95 5.45
CA LEU A 325 -38.90 -9.54 4.29
C LEU A 325 -38.10 -9.67 2.99
N LYS A 326 -36.82 -10.04 3.04
CA LYS A 326 -35.95 -10.22 1.87
C LYS A 326 -36.20 -11.57 1.18
N GLY A 327 -37.41 -11.73 0.66
CA GLY A 327 -37.85 -12.91 -0.08
C GLY A 327 -38.95 -13.70 0.61
N ALA A 328 -39.33 -14.80 -0.02
CA ALA A 328 -40.38 -15.68 0.47
C ALA A 328 -39.84 -16.56 1.61
N HIS A 329 -40.55 -16.56 2.74
CA HIS A 329 -40.20 -17.33 3.92
C HIS A 329 -41.42 -18.11 4.44
N SER A 330 -41.17 -19.29 4.96
CA SER A 330 -42.17 -20.08 5.68
C SER A 330 -42.06 -19.84 7.18
N PHE A 331 -43.16 -19.40 7.80
CA PHE A 331 -43.22 -19.15 9.23
C PHE A 331 -44.08 -20.21 9.92
N ARG A 332 -43.58 -20.71 11.05
CA ARG A 332 -44.28 -21.72 11.86
C ARG A 332 -43.99 -21.51 13.33
N VAL A 333 -44.95 -21.86 14.17
CA VAL A 333 -44.72 -22.00 15.61
C VAL A 333 -45.05 -23.42 16.06
N ASP A 334 -44.18 -23.96 16.91
CA ASP A 334 -44.41 -25.23 17.59
C ASP A 334 -44.63 -24.96 19.07
N VAL A 335 -45.72 -25.49 19.62
CA VAL A 335 -46.09 -25.33 21.02
C VAL A 335 -46.13 -26.71 21.66
N THR A 336 -45.36 -26.91 22.74
CA THR A 336 -45.28 -28.19 23.45
C THR A 336 -45.72 -28.06 24.89
N PHE A 337 -46.32 -29.11 25.42
CA PHE A 337 -46.89 -29.17 26.75
C PHE A 337 -46.24 -30.25 27.61
N GLU A 338 -45.82 -29.85 28.80
CA GLU A 338 -45.29 -30.71 29.83
C GLU A 338 -46.18 -30.59 31.08
N PRO A 339 -47.07 -31.56 31.35
CA PRO A 339 -47.88 -31.54 32.57
C PRO A 339 -46.98 -31.73 33.80
N LEU A 340 -47.45 -31.23 34.95
CA LEU A 340 -46.87 -31.55 36.24
C LEU A 340 -46.84 -33.06 36.42
N SER A 341 -45.69 -33.59 36.86
CA SER A 341 -45.52 -35.01 37.12
C SER A 341 -46.62 -35.55 38.06
N GLY A 342 -47.28 -36.62 37.64
CA GLY A 342 -48.38 -37.25 38.38
C GLY A 342 -49.75 -36.58 38.24
N ALA A 343 -49.88 -35.50 37.47
CA ALA A 343 -51.19 -34.91 37.18
C ALA A 343 -52.03 -35.86 36.31
N THR A 344 -53.30 -36.05 36.68
CA THR A 344 -54.25 -36.92 35.96
C THR A 344 -55.39 -36.15 35.29
N SER A 345 -55.52 -34.85 35.59
CA SER A 345 -56.52 -33.95 35.01
C SER A 345 -56.07 -32.49 35.07
N GLY A 346 -56.59 -31.68 34.15
CA GLY A 346 -56.26 -30.26 34.04
C GLY A 346 -56.34 -29.80 32.60
N SER A 347 -56.74 -28.55 32.39
CA SER A 347 -56.75 -27.89 31.07
C SER A 347 -55.88 -26.64 31.16
N ASN A 348 -55.11 -26.38 30.10
CA ASN A 348 -54.22 -25.23 29.95
C ASN A 348 -54.43 -24.57 28.59
N PRO A 349 -55.39 -23.64 28.50
CA PRO A 349 -55.48 -22.76 27.34
C PRO A 349 -54.21 -21.92 27.19
N TYR A 350 -53.72 -21.80 25.97
CA TYR A 350 -52.55 -21.00 25.63
C TYR A 350 -52.84 -20.05 24.48
N TRP A 351 -52.09 -18.95 24.43
CA TRP A 351 -52.09 -17.99 23.35
C TRP A 351 -50.66 -17.68 22.94
N VAL A 352 -50.38 -17.80 21.65
CA VAL A 352 -49.21 -17.26 20.98
C VAL A 352 -49.61 -15.90 20.42
N ILE A 353 -49.04 -14.83 20.97
CA ILE A 353 -49.34 -13.46 20.61
C ILE A 353 -48.11 -12.91 19.91
N ILE A 354 -48.23 -12.56 18.63
CA ILE A 354 -47.18 -11.93 17.85
C ILE A 354 -47.61 -10.49 17.62
N GLN A 355 -46.82 -9.54 18.13
CA GLN A 355 -47.14 -8.12 18.04
C GLN A 355 -45.92 -7.32 17.60
N PRO A 356 -46.10 -6.18 16.92
CA PRO A 356 -44.99 -5.32 16.53
C PRO A 356 -44.24 -4.84 17.78
N TRP A 357 -42.91 -4.74 17.67
CA TRP A 357 -42.07 -4.22 18.77
C TRP A 357 -42.27 -2.72 18.98
N ARG A 358 -42.41 -1.98 17.87
CA ARG A 358 -42.75 -0.55 17.89
C ARG A 358 -44.26 -0.37 17.85
N ASP A 359 -44.73 0.75 18.41
CA ASP A 359 -46.15 1.08 18.34
C ASP A 359 -46.63 1.13 16.89
N PRO A 360 -47.72 0.40 16.56
CA PRO A 360 -48.32 0.45 15.23
C PRO A 360 -48.94 1.83 14.99
N LYS A 361 -49.21 2.15 13.73
CA LYS A 361 -49.87 3.43 13.35
C LYS A 361 -51.22 3.61 14.00
N THR A 362 -51.98 2.51 14.06
CA THR A 362 -53.26 2.50 14.74
C THR A 362 -53.15 1.50 15.91
N PRO A 363 -53.26 1.97 17.17
CA PRO A 363 -53.16 1.09 18.34
C PRO A 363 -54.08 -0.13 18.23
N GLY A 364 -53.54 -1.31 18.47
CA GLY A 364 -54.27 -2.58 18.38
C GLY A 364 -54.23 -3.27 17.01
N HIS A 365 -53.70 -2.62 15.97
CA HIS A 365 -53.46 -3.23 14.66
C HIS A 365 -52.12 -3.96 14.61
N GLY A 366 -52.01 -4.94 13.71
CA GLY A 366 -50.78 -5.72 13.49
C GLY A 366 -50.46 -6.73 14.60
N THR A 367 -51.34 -6.93 15.58
CA THR A 367 -51.19 -7.98 16.59
C THR A 367 -51.97 -9.21 16.18
N VAL A 368 -51.27 -10.33 16.05
CA VAL A 368 -51.85 -11.62 15.66
C VAL A 368 -51.85 -12.55 16.86
N THR A 369 -52.98 -13.20 17.13
CA THR A 369 -53.10 -14.13 18.25
C THR A 369 -53.58 -15.49 17.77
N TYR A 370 -52.78 -16.51 18.03
CA TYR A 370 -53.12 -17.91 17.83
C TYR A 370 -53.30 -18.58 19.19
N GLY A 371 -54.15 -19.59 19.29
CA GLY A 371 -54.37 -20.23 20.58
C GLY A 371 -54.95 -21.62 20.47
N GLY A 372 -54.83 -22.34 21.56
CA GLY A 372 -55.35 -23.70 21.71
C GLY A 372 -55.49 -24.05 23.18
N SER A 373 -55.69 -25.32 23.47
CA SER A 373 -55.73 -25.82 24.84
C SER A 373 -55.11 -27.20 24.92
N PHE A 374 -54.26 -27.42 25.92
CA PHE A 374 -53.74 -28.73 26.26
C PHE A 374 -54.52 -29.31 27.44
N ASN A 375 -54.79 -30.61 27.40
CA ASN A 375 -55.47 -31.31 28.48
C ASN A 375 -54.57 -32.42 29.01
N VAL A 376 -54.35 -32.49 30.33
CA VAL A 376 -53.47 -33.47 30.99
C VAL A 376 -53.90 -34.93 30.71
N GLY A 377 -55.17 -35.17 30.42
CA GLY A 377 -55.67 -36.50 30.06
C GLY A 377 -55.44 -36.90 28.61
N ASP A 378 -55.02 -35.97 27.75
CA ASP A 378 -54.90 -36.16 26.31
C ASP A 378 -53.43 -36.17 25.86
N THR A 379 -52.74 -37.25 26.24
CA THR A 379 -51.31 -37.42 26.00
C THR A 379 -50.94 -37.50 24.52
N ALA A 380 -51.90 -37.72 23.62
CA ALA A 380 -51.69 -37.75 22.17
C ALA A 380 -51.48 -36.34 21.57
N HIS A 381 -51.93 -35.28 22.27
CA HIS A 381 -51.94 -33.91 21.75
C HIS A 381 -51.11 -32.94 22.60
N TYR A 382 -49.98 -33.38 23.14
CA TYR A 382 -49.04 -32.52 23.90
C TYR A 382 -48.12 -31.65 23.02
N ALA A 383 -48.37 -31.64 21.72
CA ALA A 383 -47.71 -30.77 20.78
C ALA A 383 -48.75 -30.23 19.80
N ALA A 384 -48.61 -28.97 19.42
CA ALA A 384 -49.36 -28.33 18.37
C ALA A 384 -48.39 -27.59 17.46
N THR A 385 -48.59 -27.72 16.16
CA THR A 385 -47.85 -26.98 15.14
C THR A 385 -48.83 -26.08 14.42
N ILE A 386 -48.45 -24.81 14.26
CA ILE A 386 -49.28 -23.79 13.61
C ILE A 386 -48.44 -23.16 12.51
N ASP A 387 -48.83 -23.41 11.26
CA ASP A 387 -48.27 -22.73 10.10
C ASP A 387 -48.85 -21.32 10.01
N LEU A 388 -48.00 -20.34 9.71
CA LEU A 388 -48.32 -18.91 9.70
C LEU A 388 -48.10 -18.32 8.29
N PRO A 389 -48.83 -18.78 7.26
CA PRO A 389 -48.57 -18.42 5.87
C PRO A 389 -48.86 -16.95 5.54
N THR A 390 -49.64 -16.26 6.38
CA THR A 390 -50.01 -14.85 6.20
C THR A 390 -49.36 -13.93 7.22
N LEU A 391 -48.36 -14.41 7.97
CA LEU A 391 -47.82 -13.69 9.13
C LEU A 391 -47.36 -12.26 8.77
N LYS A 392 -46.66 -12.09 7.66
CA LYS A 392 -46.18 -10.76 7.22
C LYS A 392 -47.35 -9.81 6.98
N GLN A 393 -48.35 -10.24 6.20
CA GLN A 393 -49.56 -9.45 5.92
C GLN A 393 -50.35 -9.13 7.19
N ASP A 394 -50.54 -10.12 8.07
CA ASP A 394 -51.30 -9.95 9.31
C ASP A 394 -50.61 -8.95 10.26
N LEU A 395 -49.27 -8.96 10.31
CA LEU A 395 -48.50 -7.99 11.09
C LEU A 395 -48.55 -6.60 10.47
N LEU A 396 -48.56 -6.48 9.14
CA LEU A 396 -48.64 -5.20 8.45
C LEU A 396 -50.05 -4.59 8.49
N ASP A 397 -51.09 -5.44 8.55
CA ASP A 397 -52.51 -5.07 8.61
C ASP A 397 -52.85 -3.91 7.66
N SER A 398 -52.54 -4.08 6.36
CA SER A 398 -52.66 -3.07 5.30
C SER A 398 -51.96 -1.72 5.59
N GLY A 399 -50.80 -1.78 6.25
CA GLY A 399 -50.04 -0.59 6.62
C GLY A 399 -50.59 0.14 7.83
N GLN A 400 -51.50 -0.47 8.60
CA GLN A 400 -51.98 0.05 9.89
C GLN A 400 -51.27 -0.57 11.08
N GLY A 401 -50.60 -1.71 10.87
CA GLY A 401 -49.88 -2.48 11.86
C GLY A 401 -48.39 -2.10 11.96
N ALA A 402 -47.53 -3.10 11.76
CA ALA A 402 -46.10 -3.05 12.00
C ALA A 402 -45.34 -2.09 11.08
N ARG A 403 -44.22 -1.56 11.61
CA ARG A 403 -43.22 -0.86 10.82
C ARG A 403 -42.18 -1.84 10.27
N ILE A 404 -41.61 -1.49 9.13
CA ILE A 404 -40.52 -2.20 8.49
C ILE A 404 -39.22 -1.49 8.84
N GLU A 405 -38.31 -2.20 9.49
CA GLU A 405 -36.96 -1.72 9.77
C GLU A 405 -36.06 -2.10 8.59
N LEU A 406 -35.31 -1.13 8.06
CA LEU A 406 -34.30 -1.33 7.03
C LEU A 406 -32.94 -0.90 7.56
N GLU A 407 -31.92 -1.69 7.26
CA GLU A 407 -30.53 -1.45 7.65
C GLU A 407 -29.61 -1.72 6.46
N ALA A 408 -28.57 -0.90 6.30
CA ALA A 408 -27.51 -1.14 5.33
C ALA A 408 -26.20 -0.51 5.81
N GLY A 409 -25.08 -1.15 5.49
CA GLY A 409 -23.74 -0.61 5.62
C GLY A 409 -23.22 -0.11 4.29
N ALA A 410 -22.36 0.90 4.33
CA ALA A 410 -21.60 1.38 3.19
C ALA A 410 -20.21 1.82 3.64
N SER A 411 -19.31 1.99 2.66
CA SER A 411 -17.97 2.49 2.91
C SER A 411 -17.47 3.36 1.77
N ASP A 412 -16.66 4.34 2.12
CA ASP A 412 -15.90 5.17 1.21
C ASP A 412 -14.39 4.95 1.41
N PRO A 413 -13.58 4.70 0.36
CA PRO A 413 -12.12 4.65 0.49
C PRO A 413 -11.50 5.96 0.98
N GLY A 414 -12.11 7.10 0.63
CA GLY A 414 -11.75 8.46 1.03
C GLY A 414 -12.17 8.81 2.46
N SER A 415 -12.09 10.11 2.77
CA SER A 415 -12.45 10.67 4.07
C SER A 415 -13.81 11.37 4.08
N ASP A 416 -14.64 11.06 3.12
CA ASP A 416 -15.85 11.80 2.78
C ASP A 416 -17.02 11.45 3.69
N ASP A 417 -17.94 12.39 3.88
CA ASP A 417 -19.19 12.14 4.60
C ASP A 417 -20.12 11.27 3.74
N LEU A 418 -20.81 10.31 4.35
CA LEU A 418 -21.70 9.39 3.63
C LEU A 418 -23.17 9.72 3.87
N ALA A 419 -23.91 10.03 2.80
CA ALA A 419 -25.35 10.22 2.84
C ALA A 419 -26.10 8.97 2.37
N PHE A 420 -26.94 8.42 3.23
CA PHE A 420 -27.88 7.36 2.93
C PHE A 420 -29.24 7.95 2.58
N VAL A 421 -29.72 7.67 1.38
CA VAL A 421 -31.03 8.09 0.90
C VAL A 421 -31.92 6.87 0.70
N TRP A 422 -32.96 6.77 1.52
CA TRP A 422 -33.94 5.69 1.47
C TRP A 422 -35.21 6.15 0.76
N ARG A 423 -35.53 5.51 -0.37
CA ARG A 423 -36.66 5.87 -1.23
C ARG A 423 -37.68 4.74 -1.27
N PHE A 424 -38.90 5.01 -0.81
CA PHE A 424 -39.91 3.97 -0.56
C PHE A 424 -40.90 3.73 -1.70
N GLN A 425 -40.88 4.58 -2.74
CA GLN A 425 -41.76 4.47 -3.92
C GLN A 425 -43.28 4.45 -3.61
N ASP A 426 -43.68 4.89 -2.42
CA ASP A 426 -45.08 4.94 -1.97
C ASP A 426 -45.64 6.37 -1.89
N GLY A 427 -44.89 7.36 -2.38
CA GLY A 427 -45.24 8.77 -2.39
C GLY A 427 -44.91 9.53 -1.09
N THR A 428 -44.31 8.85 -0.10
CA THR A 428 -43.71 9.51 1.06
C THR A 428 -42.38 10.18 0.68
N SER A 429 -41.97 11.20 1.44
CA SER A 429 -40.66 11.82 1.26
C SER A 429 -39.54 10.81 1.54
N ASP A 430 -38.47 10.89 0.75
CA ASP A 430 -37.28 10.07 0.94
C ASP A 430 -36.60 10.47 2.26
N ILE A 431 -36.07 9.49 3.01
CA ILE A 431 -35.32 9.75 4.25
C ILE A 431 -33.85 9.91 3.90
N VAL A 432 -33.21 10.95 4.44
CA VAL A 432 -31.79 11.23 4.22
C VAL A 432 -31.07 11.24 5.57
N ASN A 433 -30.04 10.41 5.72
CA ASN A 433 -29.16 10.39 6.89
C ASN A 433 -27.72 10.60 6.43
N ILE A 434 -27.07 11.67 6.90
CA ILE A 434 -25.66 11.96 6.60
C ILE A 434 -24.81 11.61 7.80
N HIS A 435 -23.84 10.72 7.60
CA HIS A 435 -22.87 10.31 8.59
C HIS A 435 -21.59 11.14 8.39
N ASN A 436 -21.33 12.05 9.34
CA ASN A 436 -20.17 12.94 9.26
C ASN A 436 -18.91 12.20 9.74
N ASN A 437 -17.86 12.11 8.92
CA ASN A 437 -16.64 11.38 9.23
C ASN A 437 -15.84 12.06 10.35
N LEU A 438 -15.83 13.40 10.37
CA LEU A 438 -14.96 14.16 11.28
C LEU A 438 -15.37 14.03 12.76
N ASP A 439 -16.67 14.01 13.05
CA ASP A 439 -17.19 13.99 14.43
C ASP A 439 -18.10 12.79 14.75
N GLY A 440 -18.40 11.94 13.76
CA GLY A 440 -19.26 10.78 13.88
C GLY A 440 -20.74 11.10 14.11
N SER A 441 -21.14 12.37 13.96
CA SER A 441 -22.53 12.78 14.12
C SER A 441 -23.36 12.37 12.91
N VAL A 442 -24.68 12.22 13.11
CA VAL A 442 -25.63 11.90 12.03
C VAL A 442 -26.63 13.03 11.87
N THR A 443 -26.64 13.66 10.69
CA THR A 443 -27.64 14.66 10.30
C THR A 443 -28.80 13.96 9.62
N GLN A 444 -30.01 14.08 10.18
CA GLN A 444 -31.21 13.46 9.63
C GLN A 444 -32.11 14.48 8.94
N GLY A 445 -32.70 14.10 7.80
CA GLY A 445 -33.55 14.95 6.99
C GLY A 445 -34.53 14.15 6.12
N THR A 446 -35.34 14.86 5.36
CA THR A 446 -36.24 14.28 4.37
C THR A 446 -36.20 15.09 3.08
N GLU A 447 -36.22 14.43 1.92
CA GLU A 447 -36.25 15.05 0.60
C GLU A 447 -37.53 14.67 -0.15
N ALA A 448 -38.23 15.66 -0.69
CA ALA A 448 -39.46 15.44 -1.46
C ALA A 448 -39.21 15.41 -2.98
N ASN A 449 -38.08 15.96 -3.44
CA ASN A 449 -37.67 15.97 -4.83
C ASN A 449 -36.26 15.35 -5.02
N PRO A 450 -36.18 14.04 -5.27
CA PRO A 450 -34.92 13.33 -5.40
C PRO A 450 -34.10 13.73 -6.64
N GLN A 451 -34.65 14.50 -7.59
CA GLN A 451 -33.87 15.05 -8.70
C GLN A 451 -32.86 16.11 -8.26
N MET A 452 -32.96 16.59 -7.02
CA MET A 452 -32.07 17.60 -6.44
C MET A 452 -30.97 17.00 -5.56
N LEU A 453 -30.96 15.68 -5.35
CA LEU A 453 -29.92 14.98 -4.58
C LEU A 453 -28.57 15.11 -5.28
N GLY A 454 -27.57 15.64 -4.57
CA GLY A 454 -26.24 15.95 -5.10
C GLY A 454 -26.13 17.32 -5.78
N PHE A 455 -27.22 18.06 -5.97
CA PHE A 455 -27.19 19.34 -6.72
C PHE A 455 -27.37 20.59 -5.85
N SER A 456 -28.17 20.55 -4.78
CA SER A 456 -28.58 21.75 -4.03
C SER A 456 -29.15 21.49 -2.63
N GLU A 457 -29.04 20.25 -2.16
CA GLU A 457 -29.54 19.81 -0.88
C GLU A 457 -28.80 20.51 0.28
N PRO A 458 -29.52 20.94 1.33
CA PRO A 458 -28.93 21.68 2.46
C PRO A 458 -28.11 20.78 3.40
N PHE A 459 -28.01 19.49 3.11
CA PHE A 459 -27.53 18.49 4.06
C PHE A 459 -26.01 18.36 4.02
N PHE A 460 -25.37 18.47 2.84
CA PHE A 460 -23.91 18.50 2.73
C PHE A 460 -23.36 19.92 2.92
N ASN A 461 -22.44 20.09 3.88
CA ASN A 461 -21.76 21.37 4.09
C ASN A 461 -20.54 21.50 3.16
N ARG A 462 -20.82 21.73 1.87
CA ARG A 462 -19.82 21.81 0.80
C ARG A 462 -18.74 22.88 1.03
N ALA A 463 -19.04 23.91 1.82
CA ALA A 463 -18.06 24.94 2.16
C ALA A 463 -17.05 24.47 3.23
N ALA A 464 -17.44 23.53 4.10
CA ALA A 464 -16.56 22.91 5.08
C ALA A 464 -15.67 21.82 4.47
N ASN A 465 -16.12 21.15 3.40
CA ASN A 465 -15.39 20.07 2.71
C ASN A 465 -14.37 20.61 1.68
N THR A 466 -13.76 21.76 1.97
CA THR A 466 -12.68 22.32 1.13
C THR A 466 -11.29 21.86 1.56
N GLY A 467 -11.22 21.04 2.61
CA GLY A 467 -9.99 20.50 3.16
C GLY A 467 -9.48 19.32 2.34
N ARG A 468 -8.73 19.61 1.26
CA ARG A 468 -8.12 18.62 0.35
C ARG A 468 -7.15 17.63 1.01
N SER A 469 -7.02 17.55 2.32
CA SER A 469 -6.05 16.69 3.03
C SER A 469 -6.78 15.94 4.12
N PRO A 470 -6.40 14.70 4.48
CA PRO A 470 -7.26 13.73 5.18
C PRO A 470 -7.75 14.31 6.51
N ALA A 471 -8.89 14.99 6.47
CA ALA A 471 -9.55 15.52 7.65
C ALA A 471 -10.61 14.49 8.02
N GLY A 472 -10.20 13.42 8.70
CA GLY A 472 -11.10 12.32 9.02
C GLY A 472 -10.43 10.97 8.90
N THR A 473 -11.25 9.92 8.91
CA THR A 473 -10.80 8.53 8.76
C THR A 473 -10.91 8.12 7.30
N ILE A 474 -9.79 7.73 6.68
CA ILE A 474 -9.81 7.07 5.36
C ILE A 474 -10.38 5.65 5.48
N ASN A 475 -10.97 5.12 4.42
CA ASN A 475 -11.78 3.89 4.46
C ASN A 475 -12.95 4.03 5.45
N PHE A 476 -13.64 5.18 5.40
CA PHE A 476 -14.77 5.47 6.26
C PHE A 476 -15.88 4.44 6.01
N SER A 477 -16.42 3.84 7.08
CA SER A 477 -17.49 2.85 6.97
C SER A 477 -18.49 3.02 8.08
N VAL A 478 -19.76 3.01 7.71
CA VAL A 478 -20.89 3.25 8.60
C VAL A 478 -22.07 2.34 8.27
N ARG A 479 -22.98 2.19 9.23
CA ARG A 479 -24.26 1.50 9.06
C ARG A 479 -25.39 2.47 9.36
N ASP A 480 -26.33 2.54 8.42
CA ASP A 480 -27.55 3.31 8.57
C ASP A 480 -28.76 2.42 8.88
N HIS A 481 -29.75 3.01 9.55
CA HIS A 481 -30.98 2.34 9.93
C HIS A 481 -32.18 3.29 9.80
N VAL A 482 -33.22 2.87 9.10
CA VAL A 482 -34.50 3.58 9.02
C VAL A 482 -35.68 2.67 9.34
N SER A 483 -36.77 3.25 9.81
CA SER A 483 -38.04 2.57 10.06
C SER A 483 -39.12 3.23 9.22
N HIS A 484 -39.71 2.47 8.31
CA HIS A 484 -40.75 2.97 7.40
C HIS A 484 -42.05 2.22 7.54
N GLN A 485 -43.13 2.90 7.20
CA GLN A 485 -44.45 2.31 7.19
C GLN A 485 -45.11 2.55 5.85
N PHE A 486 -45.33 1.46 5.13
CA PHE A 486 -46.01 1.48 3.85
C PHE A 486 -47.51 1.64 4.03
N SER A 487 -48.16 2.34 3.10
CA SER A 487 -49.61 2.41 3.03
C SER A 487 -50.13 1.51 1.90
N GLY A 488 -51.16 0.70 2.18
CA GLY A 488 -51.80 -0.17 1.20
C GLY A 488 -51.54 -1.66 1.39
N SER A 489 -52.05 -2.47 0.45
CA SER A 489 -52.05 -3.94 0.49
C SER A 489 -51.12 -4.55 -0.56
N ALA A 490 -50.01 -3.88 -0.87
CA ALA A 490 -49.05 -4.39 -1.86
C ALA A 490 -48.42 -5.70 -1.36
N THR A 491 -48.20 -6.64 -2.28
CA THR A 491 -47.50 -7.89 -1.99
C THR A 491 -45.99 -7.74 -2.12
N PHE A 492 -45.54 -6.86 -3.03
CA PHE A 492 -44.13 -6.54 -3.24
C PHE A 492 -43.94 -5.03 -3.24
N VAL A 493 -42.89 -4.57 -2.59
CA VAL A 493 -42.49 -3.16 -2.60
C VAL A 493 -41.01 -3.03 -2.90
N TRP A 494 -40.65 -1.98 -3.64
CA TRP A 494 -39.27 -1.65 -3.96
C TRP A 494 -38.83 -0.49 -3.07
N VAL A 495 -37.74 -0.70 -2.34
CA VAL A 495 -37.00 0.38 -1.69
C VAL A 495 -35.71 0.60 -2.45
N VAL A 496 -35.42 1.84 -2.82
CA VAL A 496 -34.15 2.20 -3.44
C VAL A 496 -33.28 2.81 -2.35
N LEU A 497 -32.12 2.21 -2.12
CA LEU A 497 -31.05 2.80 -1.31
C LEU A 497 -30.07 3.47 -2.25
N ILE A 498 -29.78 4.74 -2.02
CA ILE A 498 -28.71 5.47 -2.69
C ILE A 498 -27.73 5.92 -1.61
N VAL A 499 -26.44 5.67 -1.82
CA VAL A 499 -25.37 6.22 -1.00
C VAL A 499 -24.60 7.22 -1.84
N LEU A 500 -24.39 8.41 -1.29
CA LEU A 500 -23.65 9.50 -1.90
C LEU A 500 -22.48 9.86 -0.99
N ASP A 501 -21.35 10.21 -1.58
CA ASP A 501 -20.32 10.99 -0.92
C ASP A 501 -20.63 12.50 -1.07
N ASP A 502 -19.86 13.36 -0.41
CA ASP A 502 -20.04 14.81 -0.43
C ASP A 502 -19.26 15.53 -1.56
N ASP A 503 -18.52 14.76 -2.35
CA ASP A 503 -17.72 15.19 -3.50
C ASP A 503 -18.55 15.47 -4.75
N ASN A 504 -19.79 15.00 -4.77
CA ASN A 504 -20.65 14.96 -5.95
C ASN A 504 -21.24 16.31 -6.37
N SER A 505 -20.49 17.40 -6.21
CA SER A 505 -21.01 18.71 -6.57
C SER A 505 -20.02 19.79 -6.99
N ARG A 506 -19.85 19.93 -8.31
CA ARG A 506 -19.43 21.17 -9.00
C ARG A 506 -18.48 22.07 -8.19
N GLY A 507 -17.24 21.61 -8.05
CA GLY A 507 -16.08 22.44 -7.75
C GLY A 507 -14.95 22.25 -8.76
N TYR A 508 -14.86 21.04 -9.34
CA TYR A 508 -13.86 20.69 -10.33
C TYR A 508 -14.52 20.49 -11.70
N PRO A 509 -13.93 21.02 -12.79
CA PRO A 509 -14.25 20.57 -14.13
C PRO A 509 -13.71 19.14 -14.30
N SER A 510 -14.41 18.17 -13.72
CA SER A 510 -14.28 16.76 -14.04
C SER A 510 -15.02 16.52 -15.36
N GLU A 511 -14.37 15.87 -16.33
CA GLU A 511 -15.01 15.47 -17.59
C GLU A 511 -15.99 14.29 -17.41
N TYR A 512 -16.08 13.75 -16.18
CA TYR A 512 -16.82 12.54 -15.87
C TYR A 512 -18.22 12.90 -15.36
N PHE A 513 -19.23 12.53 -16.14
CA PHE A 513 -20.62 12.52 -15.70
C PHE A 513 -20.79 11.33 -14.73
N HIS A 514 -21.10 11.61 -13.45
CA HIS A 514 -21.40 10.64 -12.39
C HIS A 514 -20.17 9.99 -11.73
N ASP A 515 -19.52 10.69 -10.80
CA ASP A 515 -18.69 10.11 -9.72
C ASP A 515 -19.42 10.35 -8.38
N GLY A 516 -19.24 9.51 -7.36
CA GLY A 516 -19.72 9.73 -5.99
C GLY A 516 -21.12 9.19 -5.65
N SER A 517 -21.53 8.05 -6.24
CA SER A 517 -22.77 7.38 -5.83
C SER A 517 -22.79 5.87 -6.05
N ASP A 518 -23.43 5.15 -5.13
CA ASP A 518 -23.82 3.75 -5.32
C ASP A 518 -25.32 3.56 -5.01
N MET A 519 -25.94 2.57 -5.65
CA MET A 519 -27.39 2.36 -5.57
C MET A 519 -27.75 0.88 -5.54
N GLU A 520 -28.67 0.53 -4.66
CA GLU A 520 -29.23 -0.82 -4.56
C GLU A 520 -30.76 -0.82 -4.55
N PHE A 521 -31.35 -1.79 -5.25
CA PHE A 521 -32.79 -2.03 -5.28
C PHE A 521 -33.16 -3.16 -4.32
N ILE A 522 -33.84 -2.83 -3.23
CA ILE A 522 -34.28 -3.76 -2.21
C ILE A 522 -35.71 -4.18 -2.50
N VAL A 523 -35.91 -5.45 -2.82
CA VAL A 523 -37.25 -6.04 -2.97
C VAL A 523 -37.73 -6.53 -1.61
N LEU A 524 -38.86 -5.98 -1.16
CA LEU A 524 -39.58 -6.46 0.01
C LEU A 524 -40.71 -7.38 -0.44
N ASP A 525 -40.67 -8.62 0.03
CA ASP A 525 -41.76 -9.58 -0.11
C ASP A 525 -42.63 -9.51 1.15
N LEU A 526 -43.82 -8.95 0.99
CA LEU A 526 -44.77 -8.76 2.07
C LEU A 526 -45.76 -9.92 2.17
N SER A 527 -45.70 -10.93 1.29
CA SER A 527 -46.70 -12.02 1.22
C SER A 527 -46.79 -12.92 2.45
#